data_AF-A0A453AHD9-F1
#
_entry.id   AF-A0A453AHD9-F1
#
_cell.length_a   1.000
_cell.length_b   1.000
_cell.length_c   1.000
_cell.angle_alpha   90.00
_cell.angle_beta   90.00
_cell.angle_gamma   90.00
#
_symmetry.space_group_name_H-M   'P 1'
#
loop_
_entity.id
_entity.type
_entity.pdbx_description
1 polymer ?
#
loop_
_entity_poly.entity_id
_entity_poly.type
_entity_poly.pdbx_seq_one_letter_code
_entity_poly.pdbx_strand_id
1 'polypeptide(L)'
;VSGLKSITSKHLALASQIISFVHSLIPDIRRVLFLKIPEARKHLLMSELDRVTQDYKVHRDEIHTKLVQIMRERLLANLRKLPQIVESWNGPDDNDSQPSLFAKAVTKEVTYLHRILSQILLEVDLQAIFR
;
A
#
# COMPACT_ATOMS: atom_id res chain seq x y z
N VAL A 1 1.95 -21.14 -12.30
CA VAL A 1 2.74 -20.46 -11.25
C VAL A 1 3.35 -19.19 -11.85
N SER A 2 3.26 -18.05 -11.18
CA SER A 2 3.31 -16.68 -11.72
C SER A 2 4.63 -16.20 -12.36
N GLY A 3 5.66 -17.04 -12.51
CA GLY A 3 6.95 -16.68 -13.13
C GLY A 3 7.79 -15.63 -12.37
N LEU A 4 7.31 -15.15 -11.22
CA LEU A 4 7.97 -14.09 -10.45
C LEU A 4 9.02 -14.67 -9.50
N LYS A 5 10.25 -14.13 -9.56
CA LYS A 5 11.33 -14.44 -8.60
C LYS A 5 11.04 -13.91 -7.20
N SER A 6 10.29 -12.80 -7.09
CA SER A 6 9.82 -12.22 -5.82
C SER A 6 8.59 -11.32 -6.01
N ILE A 7 7.80 -11.14 -4.95
CA ILE A 7 6.71 -10.17 -4.89
C ILE A 7 7.28 -8.87 -4.30
N THR A 8 7.23 -7.78 -5.06
CA THR A 8 7.79 -6.47 -4.67
C THR A 8 6.66 -5.50 -4.33
N SER A 9 6.97 -4.37 -3.66
CA SER A 9 6.01 -3.29 -3.43
C SER A 9 5.40 -2.77 -4.72
N LYS A 10 6.14 -2.80 -5.84
CA LYS A 10 5.62 -2.45 -7.17
C LYS A 10 4.54 -3.43 -7.63
N HIS A 11 4.75 -4.74 -7.45
CA HIS A 11 3.75 -5.75 -7.80
C HIS A 11 2.47 -5.58 -6.96
N LEU A 12 2.61 -5.34 -5.65
CA LEU A 12 1.48 -5.10 -4.75
C LEU A 12 0.71 -3.83 -5.13
N ALA A 13 1.41 -2.73 -5.41
CA ALA A 13 0.79 -1.48 -5.80
C ALA A 13 -0.01 -1.63 -7.12
N LEU A 14 0.56 -2.31 -8.13
CA LEU A 14 -0.15 -2.59 -9.39
C LEU A 14 -1.37 -3.47 -9.17
N ALA A 15 -1.27 -4.50 -8.31
CA ALA A 15 -2.41 -5.34 -7.96
C ALA A 15 -3.54 -4.53 -7.30
N SER A 16 -3.20 -3.64 -6.35
CA SER A 16 -4.18 -2.72 -5.72
C SER A 16 -4.89 -1.83 -6.75
N GLN A 17 -4.16 -1.31 -7.74
CA GLN A 17 -4.76 -0.50 -8.81
C GLN A 17 -5.72 -1.31 -9.68
N ILE A 18 -5.37 -2.54 -10.06
CA ILE A 18 -6.27 -3.41 -10.82
C ILE A 18 -7.53 -3.75 -10.02
N ILE A 19 -7.38 -4.08 -8.74
CA ILE A 19 -8.51 -4.36 -7.83
C ILE A 19 -9.41 -3.14 -7.72
N SER A 20 -8.84 -1.95 -7.54
CA SER A 20 -9.58 -0.68 -7.49
C SER A 20 -10.31 -0.39 -8.80
N PHE A 21 -9.66 -0.64 -9.94
CA PHE A 21 -10.26 -0.50 -11.26
C PHE A 21 -11.47 -1.42 -11.43
N VAL A 22 -11.31 -2.71 -11.14
CA VAL A 22 -12.44 -3.66 -11.27
C VAL A 22 -13.55 -3.32 -10.29
N HIS A 23 -13.24 -2.96 -9.04
CA HIS A 23 -14.21 -2.49 -8.06
C HIS A 23 -15.01 -1.29 -8.58
N SER A 24 -14.35 -0.34 -9.25
CA SER A 24 -15.01 0.84 -9.84
C SER A 24 -15.97 0.51 -10.98
N LEU A 25 -15.82 -0.64 -11.64
CA LEU A 25 -16.71 -1.10 -12.72
C LEU A 25 -17.96 -1.82 -12.21
N ILE A 26 -17.96 -2.30 -10.97
CA ILE A 26 -19.08 -3.08 -10.40
C ILE A 26 -20.43 -2.34 -10.52
N PRO A 27 -20.55 -1.02 -10.24
CA PRO A 27 -21.81 -0.29 -10.40
C PRO A 27 -22.36 -0.31 -11.84
N ASP A 28 -21.49 -0.22 -12.84
CA ASP A 28 -21.89 -0.29 -14.25
C ASP A 28 -22.26 -1.70 -14.68
N ILE A 29 -21.49 -2.71 -14.24
CA ILE A 29 -21.82 -4.12 -14.44
C ILE A 29 -23.20 -4.42 -13.84
N ARG A 30 -23.45 -3.95 -12.61
CA ARG A 30 -24.77 -4.06 -11.94
C ARG A 30 -25.87 -3.46 -12.81
N ARG A 31 -25.68 -2.23 -13.28
CA ARG A 31 -26.67 -1.52 -14.11
C ARG A 31 -27.01 -2.31 -15.37
N VAL A 32 -26.02 -2.84 -16.08
CA VAL A 32 -26.23 -3.61 -17.32
C VAL A 32 -26.92 -4.94 -17.04
N LEU A 33 -26.50 -5.67 -16.00
CA LEU A 33 -27.12 -6.95 -15.63
C LEU A 33 -28.59 -6.76 -15.21
N PHE A 34 -28.91 -5.68 -14.51
CA PHE A 34 -30.27 -5.34 -14.09
C PHE A 34 -31.25 -5.11 -15.26
N LEU A 35 -30.75 -4.70 -16.42
CA LEU A 35 -31.56 -4.54 -17.63
C LEU A 35 -31.88 -5.88 -18.32
N LYS A 36 -31.15 -6.95 -18.00
CA LYS A 36 -31.23 -8.24 -18.72
C LYS A 36 -31.76 -9.39 -17.87
N ILE A 37 -31.77 -9.25 -16.55
CA ILE A 37 -32.18 -10.32 -15.63
C ILE A 37 -33.65 -10.13 -15.16
N PRO A 38 -34.44 -11.22 -15.05
CA PRO A 38 -35.81 -11.17 -14.52
C PRO A 38 -35.87 -10.62 -13.09
N GLU A 39 -36.95 -9.93 -12.74
CA GLU A 39 -37.16 -9.33 -11.40
C GLU A 39 -36.93 -10.33 -10.25
N ALA A 40 -37.44 -11.56 -10.38
CA ALA A 40 -37.29 -12.61 -9.37
C ALA A 40 -35.84 -12.96 -9.01
N ARG A 41 -34.86 -12.63 -9.87
CA ARG A 41 -33.43 -12.91 -9.65
C ARG A 41 -32.62 -11.67 -9.26
N LYS A 42 -33.22 -10.46 -9.31
CA LYS A 42 -32.49 -9.22 -9.01
C LYS A 42 -32.00 -9.17 -7.57
N HIS A 43 -32.81 -9.62 -6.62
CA HIS A 43 -32.42 -9.62 -5.20
C HIS A 43 -31.19 -10.50 -4.94
N LEU A 44 -31.17 -11.72 -5.50
CA LEU A 44 -30.01 -12.60 -5.42
C LEU A 44 -28.78 -11.98 -6.08
N LEU A 45 -28.93 -11.39 -7.27
CA LEU A 45 -27.84 -10.69 -7.94
C LEU A 45 -27.29 -9.53 -7.09
N MET A 46 -28.14 -8.75 -6.41
CA MET A 46 -27.68 -7.68 -5.52
C MET A 46 -26.81 -8.23 -4.41
N SER A 47 -27.29 -9.27 -3.72
CA SER A 47 -26.55 -9.91 -2.64
C SER A 47 -25.16 -10.38 -3.11
N GLU A 48 -25.07 -11.01 -4.28
CA GLU A 48 -23.77 -11.46 -4.80
C GLU A 48 -22.87 -10.29 -5.23
N LEU A 49 -23.43 -9.25 -5.85
CA LEU A 49 -22.64 -8.07 -6.24
C LEU A 49 -22.15 -7.28 -5.03
N ASP A 50 -22.95 -7.17 -3.97
CA ASP A 50 -22.55 -6.50 -2.72
C ASP A 50 -21.44 -7.29 -2.03
N ARG A 51 -21.55 -8.63 -2.00
CA ARG A 51 -20.49 -9.51 -1.50
C ARG A 51 -19.20 -9.35 -2.30
N VAL A 52 -19.27 -9.41 -3.63
CA VAL A 52 -18.10 -9.21 -4.50
C VAL A 52 -17.49 -7.82 -4.28
N THR A 53 -18.31 -6.77 -4.18
CA THR A 53 -17.86 -5.41 -3.87
C THR A 53 -17.06 -5.37 -2.57
N GLN A 54 -17.58 -6.01 -1.52
CA GLN A 54 -16.91 -6.11 -0.23
C GLN A 54 -15.59 -6.89 -0.33
N ASP A 55 -15.56 -8.00 -1.07
CA ASP A 55 -14.35 -8.80 -1.26
C ASP A 55 -13.24 -7.99 -1.95
N TYR A 56 -13.56 -7.23 -3.00
CA TYR A 56 -12.59 -6.34 -3.66
C TYR A 56 -12.07 -5.26 -2.70
N LYS A 57 -12.94 -4.66 -1.89
CA LYS A 57 -12.55 -3.64 -0.92
C LYS A 57 -11.62 -4.23 0.14
N VAL A 58 -11.99 -5.35 0.76
CA VAL A 58 -11.19 -6.04 1.77
C VAL A 58 -9.82 -6.40 1.20
N HIS A 59 -9.78 -6.97 -0.01
CA HIS A 59 -8.52 -7.39 -0.59
C HIS A 59 -7.58 -6.21 -0.89
N ARG A 60 -8.12 -5.08 -1.35
CA ARG A 60 -7.34 -3.84 -1.52
C ARG A 60 -6.76 -3.36 -0.18
N ASP A 61 -7.58 -3.35 0.86
CA ASP A 61 -7.18 -2.88 2.20
C ASP A 61 -6.11 -3.80 2.82
N GLU A 62 -6.18 -5.11 2.59
CA GLU A 62 -5.13 -6.07 2.96
C GLU A 62 -3.81 -5.79 2.23
N ILE A 63 -3.85 -5.47 0.93
CA ILE A 63 -2.65 -5.11 0.16
C ILE A 63 -2.04 -3.80 0.69
N HIS A 64 -2.86 -2.79 0.99
CA HIS A 64 -2.38 -1.55 1.60
C HIS A 64 -1.75 -1.80 2.97
N THR A 65 -2.39 -2.62 3.80
CA THR A 65 -1.84 -3.06 5.10
C THR A 65 -0.49 -3.76 4.92
N LYS A 66 -0.37 -4.62 3.91
CA LYS A 66 0.89 -5.31 3.62
C LYS A 66 1.99 -4.36 3.17
N LEU A 67 1.66 -3.34 2.37
CA LEU A 67 2.59 -2.28 1.99
C LEU A 67 3.11 -1.54 3.22
N VAL A 68 2.23 -1.12 4.13
CA VAL A 68 2.59 -0.48 5.41
C VAL A 68 3.49 -1.39 6.25
N GLN A 69 3.16 -2.68 6.36
CA GLN A 69 3.98 -3.65 7.08
C GLN A 69 5.40 -3.76 6.49
N ILE A 70 5.54 -3.78 5.17
CA ILE A 70 6.86 -3.78 4.50
C ILE A 70 7.66 -2.52 4.88
N MET A 71 7.00 -1.35 5.00
CA MET A 71 7.67 -0.13 5.48
C MET A 71 8.13 -0.27 6.92
N ARG A 72 7.26 -0.82 7.77
CA ARG A 72 7.55 -1.00 9.19
C ARG A 72 8.75 -1.92 9.40
N GLU A 73 8.83 -3.02 8.66
CA GLU A 73 9.96 -3.96 8.71
C GLU A 73 11.27 -3.28 8.30
N ARG A 74 11.26 -2.45 7.25
CA ARG A 74 12.43 -1.65 6.83
C ARG A 74 12.85 -0.61 7.87
N LEU A 75 11.89 0.10 8.45
CA LEU A 75 12.15 1.05 9.53
C LEU A 75 12.77 0.36 10.75
N LEU A 76 12.20 -0.78 11.17
CA LEU A 76 12.72 -1.58 12.29
C LEU A 76 14.14 -2.07 12.03
N ALA A 77 14.47 -2.45 10.79
CA ALA A 77 15.83 -2.84 10.42
C ALA A 77 16.84 -1.69 10.59
N ASN A 78 16.43 -0.44 10.35
CA ASN A 78 17.27 0.73 10.63
C ASN A 78 17.33 1.08 12.11
N LEU A 79 16.21 0.99 12.83
CA LEU A 79 16.17 1.22 14.29
C LEU A 79 17.09 0.28 15.06
N ARG A 80 17.29 -0.96 14.60
CA ARG A 80 18.26 -1.89 15.20
C ARG A 80 19.71 -1.39 15.15
N LYS A 81 20.04 -0.46 14.24
CA LYS A 81 21.37 0.16 14.15
C LYS A 81 21.53 1.36 15.10
N LEU A 82 20.42 1.86 15.65
CA LEU A 82 20.40 3.06 16.48
C LEU A 82 21.29 2.95 17.75
N PRO A 83 21.35 1.83 18.49
CA PRO A 83 22.17 1.74 19.70
C PRO A 83 23.65 2.04 19.45
N GLN A 84 24.23 1.49 18.39
CA GLN A 84 25.61 1.77 17.98
C GLN A 84 25.83 3.24 17.62
N ILE A 85 24.80 3.90 17.08
CA ILE A 85 24.86 5.32 16.74
C ILE A 85 24.77 6.16 18.02
N VAL A 86 23.95 5.78 19.00
CA VAL A 86 23.83 6.48 20.28
C VAL A 86 25.14 6.46 21.07
N GLU A 87 25.92 5.39 21.00
CA GLU A 87 27.25 5.31 21.62
C GLU A 87 28.19 6.43 21.14
N SER A 88 28.04 6.87 19.89
CA SER A 88 28.84 7.97 19.30
C SER A 88 28.34 9.38 19.65
N TRP A 89 27.15 9.52 20.24
CA TRP A 89 26.56 10.84 20.55
C TRP A 89 27.22 11.56 21.73
N ASN A 90 27.93 10.85 22.60
CA ASN A 90 28.66 11.46 23.72
C ASN A 90 30.07 11.96 23.32
N GLY A 91 30.39 11.96 22.02
CA GLY A 91 31.62 12.56 21.50
C GLY A 91 31.60 14.08 21.59
N PRO A 92 32.76 14.76 21.42
CA PRO A 92 32.79 16.21 21.34
C PRO A 92 31.83 16.70 20.25
N ASP A 93 31.05 17.74 20.55
CA ASP A 93 30.09 18.33 19.61
C ASP A 93 30.81 18.66 18.30
N ASP A 94 30.51 17.87 17.27
CA ASP A 94 30.85 18.22 15.91
C ASP A 94 29.90 19.35 15.56
N ASN A 95 30.43 20.58 15.40
CA ASN A 95 29.67 21.81 15.20
C ASN A 95 28.97 21.86 13.81
N ASP A 96 28.74 20.69 13.24
CA ASP A 96 28.24 20.44 11.90
C ASP A 96 26.71 20.41 11.93
N SER A 97 26.07 21.36 11.27
CA SER A 97 24.60 21.51 11.24
C SER A 97 23.88 20.42 10.43
N GLN A 98 24.56 19.30 10.15
CA GLN A 98 24.08 18.25 9.26
C GLN A 98 23.21 17.22 9.99
N PRO A 99 22.16 16.68 9.33
CA PRO A 99 21.38 15.59 9.89
C PRO A 99 22.26 14.36 10.15
N SER A 100 21.98 13.64 11.24
CA SER A 100 22.69 12.41 11.60
C SER A 100 22.63 11.37 10.48
N LEU A 101 23.64 10.49 10.40
CA LEU A 101 23.65 9.38 9.43
C LEU A 101 22.41 8.49 9.56
N PHE A 102 21.91 8.33 10.79
CA PHE A 102 20.64 7.64 11.05
C PHE A 102 19.46 8.35 10.36
N ALA A 103 19.32 9.66 10.57
CA ALA A 103 18.25 10.44 9.95
C ALA A 103 18.33 10.37 8.42
N LYS A 104 19.54 10.53 7.85
CA LYS A 104 19.79 10.39 6.40
C LYS A 104 19.38 9.00 5.88
N ALA A 105 19.69 7.93 6.60
CA ALA A 105 19.34 6.56 6.21
C ALA A 105 17.83 6.30 6.22
N VAL A 106 17.13 6.70 7.29
CA VAL A 106 15.67 6.55 7.41
C VAL A 106 14.97 7.38 6.35
N THR A 107 15.36 8.65 6.16
CA THR A 107 14.80 9.51 5.11
C THR A 107 14.99 8.89 3.74
N LYS A 108 16.18 8.37 3.41
CA LYS A 108 16.45 7.73 2.11
C LYS A 108 15.49 6.57 1.82
N GLU A 109 15.18 5.73 2.80
CA GLU A 109 14.27 4.60 2.61
C GLU A 109 12.80 5.04 2.47
N VAL A 110 12.34 5.98 3.30
CA VAL A 110 10.99 6.55 3.20
C VAL A 110 10.80 7.24 1.84
N THR A 111 11.77 8.07 1.42
CA THR A 111 11.74 8.73 0.11
C THR A 111 11.76 7.73 -1.04
N TYR A 112 12.57 6.67 -0.96
CA TYR A 112 12.63 5.64 -2.00
C TYR A 112 11.28 4.96 -2.18
N LEU A 113 10.61 4.61 -1.08
CA LEU A 113 9.32 3.97 -1.14
C LEU A 113 8.23 4.92 -1.63
N HIS A 114 8.17 6.14 -1.07
CA HIS A 114 7.22 7.16 -1.51
C HIS A 114 7.35 7.39 -3.02
N ARG A 115 8.58 7.50 -3.55
CA ARG A 115 8.83 7.62 -4.99
C ARG A 115 8.27 6.45 -5.81
N ILE A 116 8.34 5.22 -5.31
CA ILE A 116 7.78 4.06 -6.02
C ILE A 116 6.26 4.07 -5.96
N LEU A 117 5.69 4.31 -4.78
CA LEU A 117 4.25 4.22 -4.57
C LEU A 117 3.50 5.39 -5.22
N SER A 118 4.04 6.61 -5.16
CA SER A 118 3.44 7.80 -5.79
C SER A 118 3.34 7.71 -7.32
N GLN A 119 4.15 6.87 -7.96
CA GLN A 119 4.07 6.62 -9.41
C GLN A 119 2.94 5.66 -9.79
N ILE A 120 2.32 4.97 -8.81
CA ILE A 120 1.41 3.85 -9.06
C ILE A 120 0.06 4.06 -8.37
N LEU A 121 0.07 4.53 -7.12
CA LEU A 121 -1.12 4.70 -6.31
C LEU A 121 -1.76 6.07 -6.53
N LEU A 122 -3.08 6.12 -6.31
CA LEU A 122 -3.81 7.37 -6.24
C LEU A 122 -3.39 8.17 -4.99
N GLU A 123 -3.54 9.48 -5.05
CA GLU A 123 -3.13 10.37 -3.96
C GLU A 123 -3.79 10.00 -2.62
N VAL A 124 -5.08 9.65 -2.64
CA VAL A 124 -5.83 9.24 -1.44
C VAL A 124 -5.26 7.97 -0.80
N ASP A 125 -4.87 6.98 -1.61
CA ASP A 125 -4.31 5.72 -1.13
C ASP A 125 -2.89 5.94 -0.61
N LEU A 126 -2.12 6.80 -1.29
CA LEU A 126 -0.79 7.20 -0.86
C LEU A 126 -0.84 7.91 0.50
N GLN A 127 -1.77 8.86 0.66
CA GLN A 127 -2.01 9.52 1.94
C GLN A 127 -2.38 8.51 3.02
N ALA A 128 -3.27 7.56 2.74
CA ALA A 128 -3.66 6.53 3.72
C ALA A 128 -2.47 5.67 4.19
N ILE A 129 -1.48 5.41 3.33
CA ILE A 129 -0.29 4.61 3.66
C ILE A 129 0.73 5.42 4.47
N PHE A 130 0.88 6.72 4.22
CA PHE A 130 1.91 7.58 4.82
C PHE A 130 1.39 8.51 5.94
N ARG A 131 0.15 8.31 6.40
CA ARG A 131 -0.46 9.09 7.48
C ARG A 131 -0.01 8.67 8.88
#